data_AF-A0A820HMN2-F1
#
_entry.id   AF-A0A820HMN2-F1
#
_cell.length_a   1.000
_cell.length_b   1.000
_cell.length_c   1.000
_cell.angle_alpha   90.00
_cell.angle_beta   90.00
_cell.angle_gamma   90.00
#
_symmetry.space_group_name_H-M   'P 1'
#
loop_
_entity.id
_entity.type
_entity.pdbx_description
1 polymer ?
#
loop_
_entity_poly.entity_id
_entity_poly.type
_entity_poly.pdbx_seq_one_letter_code
_entity_poly.pdbx_strand_id
1 'polypeptide(L)'
;MEHNIFLIYIFLNQVCARLSQREARCNKWESLETRFGPAITTLQQEHPSIQSFKRFRLLKTMERFDGDIEKVTKFIQERETKRCHKDRDTSISRCQRREELKTKYASQLAQLATSGINVDRPWVLRVLKKHEGDVNKVIEMKSRCTERKAKFAELYTKYANQIAQLEAEDFSIKNKRILACLLEKSNGDIDVVKQFAQERQEKRLKRKECRHKHRNTSPTITTQEGNETGSTCRKRHDFSSDDLENLKKLRLAGVHGNPRRVLATFHECNDSIELTQTRMQEKKT
;
A
#
# COMPACT_ATOMS: atom_id res chain seq x y z
N MET A 1 6.51 39.16 15.32
CA MET A 1 7.15 38.28 16.33
C MET A 1 6.21 37.20 16.88
N GLU A 2 4.91 37.45 16.98
CA GLU A 2 3.93 36.50 17.54
C GLU A 2 3.79 35.17 16.77
N HIS A 3 3.93 35.18 15.44
CA HIS A 3 3.90 33.94 14.65
C HIS A 3 5.04 32.96 14.98
N ASN A 4 6.22 33.45 15.35
CA ASN A 4 7.33 32.57 15.73
C ASN A 4 7.05 31.87 17.07
N ILE A 5 6.40 32.55 18.01
CA ILE A 5 6.02 31.98 19.32
C ILE A 5 5.01 30.84 19.13
N PHE A 6 4.02 31.02 18.25
CA PHE A 6 3.02 30.00 17.95
C PHE A 6 3.62 28.73 17.30
N LEU A 7 4.55 28.90 16.35
CA LEU A 7 5.23 27.77 15.71
C LEU A 7 6.12 27.00 16.69
N ILE A 8 6.84 27.71 17.58
CA ILE A 8 7.63 27.09 18.65
C ILE A 8 6.73 26.27 19.58
N TYR A 9 5.57 26.80 19.96
CA TYR A 9 4.62 26.11 20.82
C TYR A 9 4.07 24.81 20.19
N ILE A 10 3.68 24.85 18.90
CA ILE A 10 3.24 23.63 18.18
C ILE A 10 4.36 22.58 18.12
N PHE A 11 5.59 23.02 17.82
CA PHE A 11 6.73 22.13 17.76
C PHE A 11 6.99 21.46 19.12
N LEU A 12 7.03 22.24 20.21
CA LEU A 12 7.22 21.73 21.56
C LEU A 12 6.13 20.72 21.93
N ASN A 13 4.86 21.03 21.67
CA ASN A 13 3.75 20.09 21.90
C ASN A 13 3.90 18.79 21.10
N GLN A 14 4.33 18.85 19.85
CA GLN A 14 4.58 17.65 19.05
C GLN A 14 5.75 16.82 19.59
N VAL A 15 6.82 17.47 20.06
CA VAL A 15 7.96 16.81 20.69
C VAL A 15 7.53 16.14 21.99
N CYS A 16 6.81 16.85 22.87
CA CYS A 16 6.27 16.29 24.11
C CYS A 16 5.38 15.07 23.84
N ALA A 17 4.43 15.16 22.90
CA ALA A 17 3.58 14.02 22.55
C ALA A 17 4.38 12.81 22.06
N ARG A 18 5.45 13.01 21.29
CA ARG A 18 6.33 11.92 20.83
C ARG A 18 7.17 11.34 21.97
N LEU A 19 7.61 12.17 22.92
CA LEU A 19 8.34 11.72 24.11
C LEU A 19 7.43 10.89 25.01
N SER A 20 6.21 11.35 25.33
CA SER A 20 5.25 10.57 26.12
C SER A 20 4.87 9.25 25.44
N GLN A 21 4.69 9.23 24.12
CA GLN A 21 4.48 7.99 23.36
C GLN A 21 5.69 7.05 23.37
N ARG A 22 6.92 7.60 23.48
CA ARG A 22 8.13 6.79 23.59
C ARG A 22 8.22 6.20 25.00
N GLU A 23 8.00 7.00 26.02
CA GLU A 23 8.00 6.59 27.43
C GLU A 23 6.95 5.52 27.70
N ALA A 24 5.69 5.72 27.28
CA ALA A 24 4.64 4.71 27.41
C ALA A 24 4.98 3.39 26.70
N ARG A 25 5.72 3.45 25.58
CA ARG A 25 6.23 2.24 24.92
C ARG A 25 7.34 1.61 25.76
N CYS A 26 8.31 2.37 26.27
CA CYS A 26 9.38 1.85 27.13
C CYS A 26 8.79 1.16 28.37
N ASN A 27 7.89 1.82 29.10
CA ASN A 27 7.26 1.28 30.31
C ASN A 27 6.47 -0.01 29.99
N LYS A 28 5.79 -0.05 28.85
CA LYS A 28 5.13 -1.28 28.38
C LYS A 28 6.15 -2.41 28.15
N TRP A 29 7.30 -2.12 27.55
CA TRP A 29 8.34 -3.13 27.31
C TRP A 29 8.97 -3.62 28.60
N GLU A 30 9.28 -2.71 29.53
CA GLU A 30 9.78 -3.07 30.86
C GLU A 30 8.77 -3.93 31.60
N SER A 31 7.48 -3.57 31.59
CA SER A 31 6.43 -4.40 32.20
C SER A 31 6.33 -5.80 31.60
N LEU A 32 6.43 -5.93 30.27
CA LEU A 32 6.44 -7.24 29.60
C LEU A 32 7.72 -8.02 29.91
N GLU A 33 8.87 -7.35 29.99
CA GLU A 33 10.15 -7.96 30.35
C GLU A 33 10.14 -8.44 31.80
N THR A 34 9.56 -7.69 32.73
CA THR A 34 9.38 -8.13 34.12
C THR A 34 8.44 -9.34 34.19
N ARG A 35 7.34 -9.36 33.43
CA ARG A 35 6.36 -10.46 33.44
C ARG A 35 6.85 -11.73 32.75
N PHE A 36 7.44 -11.61 31.58
CA PHE A 36 7.76 -12.76 30.71
C PHE A 36 9.26 -12.98 30.50
N GLY A 37 10.13 -12.09 30.97
CA GLY A 37 11.58 -12.17 30.81
C GLY A 37 12.14 -13.50 31.32
N PRO A 38 11.84 -13.94 32.55
CA PRO A 38 12.29 -15.24 33.06
C PRO A 38 11.83 -16.40 32.15
N ALA A 39 10.54 -16.43 31.78
CA ALA A 39 9.95 -17.46 30.92
C ALA A 39 10.56 -17.49 29.50
N ILE A 40 10.93 -16.34 28.95
CA ILE A 40 11.63 -16.28 27.66
C ILE A 40 13.04 -16.82 27.78
N THR A 41 13.70 -16.58 28.91
CA THR A 41 15.08 -17.01 29.14
C THR A 41 15.13 -18.54 29.29
N THR A 42 14.17 -19.12 30.02
CA THR A 42 14.00 -20.59 30.09
C THR A 42 13.65 -21.17 28.73
N LEU A 43 12.71 -20.57 27.99
CA LEU A 43 12.37 -21.00 26.62
C LEU A 43 13.58 -21.01 25.68
N GLN A 44 14.44 -19.99 25.75
CA GLN A 44 15.64 -19.90 24.91
C GLN A 44 16.72 -20.92 25.31
N GLN A 45 16.76 -21.34 26.58
CA GLN A 45 17.62 -22.42 27.04
C GLN A 45 17.11 -23.79 26.60
N GLU A 46 15.80 -24.03 26.69
CA GLU A 46 15.16 -25.30 26.30
C GLU A 46 15.12 -25.50 24.78
N HIS A 47 15.05 -24.40 24.01
CA HIS A 47 14.97 -24.44 22.55
C HIS A 47 15.99 -23.51 21.89
N PRO A 48 17.22 -24.00 21.63
CA PRO A 48 18.30 -23.22 21.03
C PRO A 48 17.95 -22.64 19.64
N SER A 49 17.04 -23.27 18.88
CA SER A 49 16.56 -22.74 17.59
C SER A 49 15.88 -21.37 17.72
N ILE A 50 15.22 -21.12 18.86
CA ILE A 50 14.49 -19.89 19.16
C ILE A 50 15.45 -18.75 19.54
N GLN A 51 16.72 -19.04 19.84
CA GLN A 51 17.72 -18.03 20.20
C GLN A 51 17.97 -17.01 19.07
N SER A 52 17.73 -17.40 17.82
CA SER A 52 17.80 -16.52 16.65
C SER A 52 16.71 -15.43 16.60
N PHE A 53 15.66 -15.55 17.43
CA PHE A 53 14.58 -14.59 17.47
C PHE A 53 14.94 -13.38 18.34
N LYS A 54 14.72 -12.19 17.78
CA LYS A 54 14.84 -10.93 18.53
C LYS A 54 13.91 -10.97 19.76
N ARG A 55 14.46 -10.74 20.96
CA ARG A 55 13.76 -10.78 22.27
C ARG A 55 12.41 -10.05 22.28
N PHE A 56 12.37 -8.85 21.69
CA PHE A 56 11.15 -8.07 21.50
C PHE A 56 10.00 -8.83 20.81
N ARG A 57 10.31 -9.66 19.81
CA ARG A 57 9.29 -10.45 19.10
C ARG A 57 8.76 -11.58 19.98
N LEU A 58 9.60 -12.16 20.84
CA LEU A 58 9.19 -13.19 21.79
C LEU A 58 8.26 -12.60 22.84
N LEU A 59 8.61 -11.46 23.45
CA LEU A 59 7.75 -10.75 24.40
C LEU A 59 6.35 -10.47 23.84
N LYS A 60 6.27 -9.97 22.60
CA LYS A 60 4.98 -9.70 21.95
C LYS A 60 4.18 -10.98 21.64
N THR A 61 4.86 -12.10 21.43
CA THR A 61 4.21 -13.38 21.19
C THR A 61 3.72 -13.97 22.51
N MET A 62 4.50 -13.85 23.58
CA MET A 62 4.11 -14.17 24.96
C MET A 62 2.88 -13.36 25.38
N GLU A 63 2.89 -12.03 25.16
CA GLU A 63 1.73 -11.15 25.43
C GLU A 63 0.47 -11.62 24.68
N ARG A 64 0.61 -12.12 23.45
CA ARG A 64 -0.53 -12.56 22.64
C ARG A 64 -1.16 -13.87 23.10
N PHE A 65 -0.38 -14.72 23.75
CA PHE A 65 -0.82 -16.02 24.25
C PHE A 65 -0.82 -16.06 25.79
N ASP A 66 -0.84 -14.89 26.44
CA ASP A 66 -0.88 -14.73 27.90
C ASP A 66 0.21 -15.51 28.65
N GLY A 67 1.38 -15.70 28.03
CA GLY A 67 2.51 -16.44 28.60
C GLY A 67 2.44 -17.96 28.46
N ASP A 68 1.46 -18.50 27.72
CA ASP A 68 1.38 -19.94 27.43
C ASP A 68 2.55 -20.39 26.51
N ILE A 69 3.51 -21.08 27.12
CA ILE A 69 4.75 -21.50 26.48
C ILE A 69 4.48 -22.45 25.31
N GLU A 70 3.57 -23.42 25.46
CA GLU A 70 3.29 -24.41 24.42
C GLU A 70 2.72 -23.76 23.16
N LYS A 71 1.78 -22.83 23.33
CA LYS A 71 1.22 -22.06 22.21
C LYS A 71 2.27 -21.21 21.51
N VAL A 72 3.17 -20.59 22.29
CA VAL A 72 4.26 -19.76 21.75
C VAL A 72 5.24 -20.61 20.93
N THR A 73 5.66 -21.77 21.46
CA THR A 73 6.54 -22.70 20.75
C THR A 73 5.90 -23.21 19.48
N LYS A 74 4.64 -23.64 19.52
CA LYS A 74 3.89 -24.09 18.34
C LYS A 74 3.78 -22.99 17.28
N PHE A 75 3.51 -21.75 17.70
CA PHE A 75 3.45 -20.61 16.78
C PHE A 75 4.80 -20.27 16.14
N ILE A 76 5.90 -20.41 16.89
CA ILE A 76 7.26 -20.19 16.37
C ILE A 76 7.62 -21.28 15.36
N GLN A 77 7.39 -22.55 15.68
CA GLN A 77 7.60 -23.69 14.79
C GLN A 77 6.75 -23.59 13.50
N GLU A 78 5.48 -23.22 13.61
CA GLU A 78 4.61 -22.98 12.45
C GLU A 78 5.15 -21.82 11.57
N ARG A 79 5.78 -20.82 12.19
CA ARG A 79 6.40 -19.72 11.45
C ARG A 79 7.69 -20.12 10.75
N GLU A 80 8.51 -20.94 11.39
CA GLU A 80 9.75 -21.45 10.80
C GLU A 80 9.45 -22.36 9.61
N THR A 81 8.51 -23.29 9.74
CA THR A 81 8.04 -24.13 8.63
C THR A 81 7.46 -23.31 7.48
N LYS A 82 6.66 -22.28 7.78
CA LYS A 82 6.16 -21.33 6.77
C LYS A 82 7.27 -20.51 6.10
N ARG A 83 8.33 -20.14 6.81
CA ARG A 83 9.48 -19.43 6.21
C ARG A 83 10.34 -20.35 5.36
N CYS A 84 10.61 -21.57 5.82
CA CYS A 84 11.37 -22.56 5.07
C CYS A 84 10.67 -22.91 3.75
N HIS A 85 9.36 -23.11 3.73
CA HIS A 85 8.65 -23.35 2.47
C HIS A 85 8.55 -22.10 1.60
N LYS A 86 8.24 -20.94 2.17
CA LYS A 86 7.99 -19.75 1.36
C LYS A 86 9.25 -19.13 0.79
N ASP A 87 10.37 -19.11 1.52
CA ASP A 87 11.60 -18.48 1.05
C ASP A 87 12.49 -19.45 0.24
N ARG A 88 12.53 -20.75 0.57
CA ARG A 88 13.34 -21.73 -0.17
C ARG A 88 12.71 -22.08 -1.51
N ASP A 89 11.41 -22.38 -1.55
CA ASP A 89 10.74 -22.73 -2.82
C ASP A 89 10.57 -21.51 -3.72
N THR A 90 10.27 -20.31 -3.19
CA THR A 90 10.14 -19.13 -4.07
C THR A 90 11.45 -18.52 -4.51
N SER A 91 12.54 -18.58 -3.73
CA SER A 91 13.84 -18.05 -4.16
C SER A 91 14.51 -18.98 -5.18
N ILE A 92 14.53 -20.29 -4.92
CA ILE A 92 15.05 -21.30 -5.85
C ILE A 92 14.22 -21.28 -7.14
N SER A 93 12.89 -21.25 -7.06
CA SER A 93 12.02 -21.10 -8.23
C SER A 93 12.26 -19.79 -8.99
N ARG A 94 12.51 -18.67 -8.32
CA ARG A 94 12.79 -17.39 -9.00
C ARG A 94 14.14 -17.40 -9.72
N CYS A 95 15.17 -18.00 -9.13
CA CYS A 95 16.48 -18.14 -9.75
C CYS A 95 16.41 -19.09 -10.95
N GLN A 96 15.80 -20.28 -10.79
CA GLN A 96 15.58 -21.23 -11.88
C GLN A 96 14.78 -20.60 -13.02
N ARG A 97 13.65 -19.97 -12.71
CA ARG A 97 12.85 -19.25 -13.72
C ARG A 97 13.60 -18.14 -14.43
N ARG A 98 14.58 -17.51 -13.76
CA ARG A 98 15.40 -16.47 -14.38
C ARG A 98 16.41 -17.08 -15.34
N GLU A 99 17.04 -18.20 -14.97
CA GLU A 99 17.93 -18.94 -15.86
C GLU A 99 17.16 -19.53 -17.06
N GLU A 100 15.96 -20.08 -16.86
CA GLU A 100 15.07 -20.52 -17.95
C GLU A 100 14.72 -19.39 -18.92
N LEU A 101 14.47 -18.18 -18.41
CA LEU A 101 14.20 -17.03 -19.28
C LEU A 101 15.46 -16.57 -20.02
N LYS A 102 16.64 -16.69 -19.41
CA LYS A 102 17.90 -16.39 -20.08
C LYS A 102 18.18 -17.38 -21.21
N THR A 103 17.97 -18.68 -20.97
CA THR A 103 18.14 -19.69 -22.01
C THR A 103 17.10 -19.52 -23.12
N LYS A 104 15.82 -19.30 -22.76
CA LYS A 104 14.73 -19.06 -23.73
C LYS A 104 14.97 -17.84 -24.61
N TYR A 105 15.54 -16.77 -24.07
CA TYR A 105 15.78 -15.51 -24.81
C TYR A 105 17.26 -15.26 -25.12
N ALA A 106 18.09 -16.32 -25.21
CA ALA A 106 19.53 -16.17 -25.37
C ALA A 106 19.92 -15.35 -26.61
N SER A 107 19.28 -15.62 -27.76
CA SER A 107 19.52 -14.89 -29.02
C SER A 107 19.14 -13.41 -28.92
N GLN A 108 18.02 -13.10 -28.27
CA GLN A 108 17.56 -11.72 -28.04
C GLN A 108 18.48 -10.99 -27.08
N LEU A 109 18.98 -11.66 -26.04
CA LEU A 109 19.95 -11.09 -25.11
C LEU A 109 21.27 -10.78 -25.83
N ALA A 110 21.74 -11.65 -26.73
CA ALA A 110 22.92 -11.36 -27.54
C ALA A 110 22.74 -10.10 -28.41
N GLN A 111 21.57 -9.93 -29.06
CA GLN A 111 21.23 -8.73 -29.83
C GLN A 111 21.14 -7.45 -28.97
N LEU A 112 20.67 -7.59 -27.72
CA LEU A 112 20.64 -6.47 -26.77
C LEU A 112 22.04 -6.11 -26.27
N ALA A 113 22.91 -7.10 -26.09
CA ALA A 113 24.29 -6.89 -25.70
C ALA A 113 25.07 -6.13 -26.78
N THR A 114 24.89 -6.49 -28.07
CA THR A 114 25.49 -5.74 -29.19
C THR A 114 24.95 -4.31 -29.28
N SER A 115 23.69 -4.09 -28.89
CA SER A 115 23.08 -2.76 -28.76
C SER A 115 23.55 -1.98 -27.51
N GLY A 116 24.58 -2.45 -26.80
CA GLY A 116 25.15 -1.83 -25.60
C GLY A 116 24.20 -1.83 -24.40
N ILE A 117 23.23 -2.74 -24.35
CA ILE A 117 22.32 -2.90 -23.21
C ILE A 117 22.90 -3.93 -22.26
N ASN A 118 23.06 -3.57 -20.98
CA ASN A 118 23.46 -4.51 -19.95
C ASN A 118 22.31 -5.51 -19.69
N VAL A 119 22.51 -6.74 -20.18
CA VAL A 119 21.56 -7.86 -20.14
C VAL A 119 21.36 -8.48 -18.76
N ASP A 120 22.30 -8.27 -17.82
CA ASP A 120 22.24 -8.82 -16.46
C ASP A 120 21.22 -8.11 -15.58
N ARG A 121 20.66 -6.99 -16.04
CA ARG A 121 19.67 -6.26 -15.27
C ARG A 121 18.31 -6.97 -15.28
N PRO A 122 17.69 -7.23 -14.11
CA PRO A 122 16.42 -7.97 -14.01
C PRO A 122 15.23 -7.37 -14.79
N TRP A 123 15.27 -6.09 -15.12
CA TRP A 123 14.21 -5.44 -15.88
C TRP A 123 14.22 -5.86 -17.37
N VAL A 124 15.38 -6.20 -17.94
CA VAL A 124 15.51 -6.63 -19.35
C VAL A 124 14.72 -7.90 -19.60
N LEU A 125 14.98 -8.94 -18.78
CA LEU A 125 14.24 -10.21 -18.83
C LEU A 125 12.74 -10.02 -18.57
N ARG A 126 12.36 -9.06 -17.72
CA ARG A 126 10.95 -8.75 -17.46
C ARG A 126 10.25 -8.15 -18.68
N VAL A 127 10.93 -7.26 -19.40
CA VAL A 127 10.39 -6.64 -20.63
C VAL A 127 10.33 -7.67 -21.75
N LEU A 128 11.39 -8.46 -21.97
CA LEU A 128 11.39 -9.54 -22.95
C LEU A 128 10.25 -10.53 -22.70
N LYS A 129 10.06 -10.96 -21.44
CA LYS A 129 8.95 -11.85 -21.10
C LYS A 129 7.57 -11.20 -21.34
N LYS A 130 7.43 -9.91 -21.03
CA LYS A 130 6.15 -9.19 -21.18
C LYS A 130 5.79 -8.95 -22.65
N HIS A 131 6.80 -8.79 -23.51
CA HIS A 131 6.66 -8.52 -24.93
C HIS A 131 7.15 -9.69 -25.79
N GLU A 132 7.05 -10.91 -25.25
CA GLU A 132 7.28 -12.18 -25.97
C GLU A 132 8.63 -12.29 -26.72
N GLY A 133 9.66 -11.58 -26.27
CA GLY A 133 10.99 -11.57 -26.89
C GLY A 133 11.23 -10.42 -27.86
N ASP A 134 10.37 -9.41 -27.91
CA ASP A 134 10.58 -8.22 -28.74
C ASP A 134 11.78 -7.38 -28.24
N VAL A 135 12.87 -7.42 -29.00
CA VAL A 135 14.12 -6.69 -28.75
C VAL A 135 13.95 -5.18 -28.95
N ASN A 136 13.17 -4.77 -29.95
CA ASN A 136 12.93 -3.36 -30.26
C ASN A 136 12.21 -2.67 -29.10
N LYS A 137 11.25 -3.36 -28.47
CA LYS A 137 10.56 -2.84 -27.27
C LYS A 137 11.51 -2.62 -26.09
N VAL A 138 12.51 -3.47 -25.91
CA VAL A 138 13.52 -3.29 -24.84
C VAL A 138 14.40 -2.08 -25.14
N ILE A 139 14.82 -1.90 -26.40
CA ILE A 139 15.60 -0.75 -26.85
C ILE A 139 14.79 0.55 -26.67
N GLU A 140 13.53 0.57 -27.11
CA GLU A 140 12.59 1.70 -26.93
C GLU A 140 12.39 2.03 -25.44
N MET A 141 12.26 1.02 -24.58
CA MET A 141 12.16 1.24 -23.13
C MET A 141 13.44 1.85 -22.54
N LYS A 142 14.62 1.46 -23.05
CA LYS A 142 15.91 2.04 -22.64
C LYS A 142 16.01 3.50 -23.10
N SER A 143 15.73 3.79 -24.38
CA SER A 143 15.78 5.15 -24.92
C SER A 143 14.81 6.09 -24.20
N ARG A 144 13.57 5.65 -23.97
CA ARG A 144 12.59 6.44 -23.20
C ARG A 144 13.05 6.72 -21.77
N CYS A 145 13.81 5.81 -21.16
CA CYS A 145 14.37 6.01 -19.82
C CYS A 145 15.51 7.03 -19.84
N THR A 146 16.38 6.99 -20.85
CA THR A 146 17.48 7.96 -21.02
C THR A 146 16.94 9.35 -21.36
N GLU A 147 15.99 9.45 -22.28
CA GLU A 147 15.32 10.72 -22.62
C GLU A 147 14.65 11.35 -21.41
N ARG A 148 13.91 10.55 -20.61
CA ARG A 148 13.32 11.06 -19.36
C ARG A 148 14.39 11.61 -18.43
N LYS A 149 15.52 10.91 -18.27
CA LYS A 149 16.63 11.39 -17.44
C LYS A 149 17.23 12.69 -17.98
N ALA A 150 17.41 12.81 -19.28
CA ALA A 150 17.91 14.03 -19.92
C ALA A 150 16.94 15.19 -19.69
N LYS A 151 15.64 15.02 -19.98
CA LYS A 151 14.60 16.00 -19.68
C LYS A 151 14.59 16.41 -18.20
N PHE A 152 14.75 15.45 -17.28
CA PHE A 152 14.86 15.78 -15.87
C PHE A 152 16.10 16.60 -15.52
N ALA A 153 17.24 16.33 -16.16
CA ALA A 153 18.46 17.11 -15.97
C ALA A 153 18.27 18.54 -16.51
N GLU A 154 17.66 18.70 -17.68
CA GLU A 154 17.32 20.00 -18.28
C GLU A 154 16.35 20.80 -17.40
N LEU A 155 15.30 20.17 -16.85
CA LEU A 155 14.39 20.86 -15.94
C LEU A 155 15.08 21.27 -14.64
N TYR A 156 16.01 20.45 -14.16
CA TYR A 156 16.77 20.75 -12.95
C TYR A 156 17.69 21.96 -13.16
N THR A 157 18.32 22.08 -14.33
CA THR A 157 19.12 23.26 -14.67
C THR A 157 18.25 24.48 -14.93
N LYS A 158 17.14 24.33 -15.68
CA LYS A 158 16.21 25.41 -15.99
C LYS A 158 15.61 26.07 -14.73
N TYR A 159 15.29 25.27 -13.72
CA TYR A 159 14.67 25.75 -12.48
C TYR A 159 15.64 25.75 -11.29
N ALA A 160 16.95 25.80 -11.53
CA ALA A 160 17.96 25.72 -10.47
C ALA A 160 17.78 26.80 -9.38
N ASN A 161 17.45 28.03 -9.79
CA ASN A 161 17.26 29.16 -8.87
C ASN A 161 16.02 28.96 -7.98
N GLN A 162 14.90 28.50 -8.55
CA GLN A 162 13.67 28.23 -7.81
C GLN A 162 13.85 27.05 -6.85
N ILE A 163 14.61 26.04 -7.26
CA ILE A 163 14.97 24.91 -6.39
C ILE A 163 15.82 25.41 -5.22
N ALA A 164 16.82 26.27 -5.46
CA ALA A 164 17.64 26.84 -4.41
C ALA A 164 16.82 27.72 -3.44
N GLN A 165 15.87 28.52 -3.95
CA GLN A 165 14.95 29.31 -3.12
C GLN A 165 14.07 28.41 -2.24
N LEU A 166 13.49 27.35 -2.80
CA LEU A 166 12.70 26.38 -2.03
C LEU A 166 13.55 25.60 -1.00
N GLU A 167 14.80 25.29 -1.32
CA GLU A 167 15.74 24.66 -0.37
C GLU A 167 16.12 25.63 0.76
N ALA A 168 16.25 26.94 0.50
CA ALA A 168 16.53 27.95 1.51
C ALA A 168 15.35 28.21 2.46
N GLU A 169 14.11 28.04 1.99
CA GLU A 169 12.89 28.17 2.81
C GLU A 169 12.53 26.88 3.58
N ASP A 170 13.47 25.93 3.69
CA ASP A 170 13.28 24.59 4.29
C ASP A 170 12.14 23.76 3.66
N PHE A 171 11.70 24.14 2.45
CA PHE A 171 10.63 23.46 1.73
C PHE A 171 11.18 22.24 0.97
N SER A 172 11.46 21.16 1.69
CA SER A 172 12.07 19.96 1.12
C SER A 172 11.06 18.92 0.62
N ILE A 173 10.81 18.90 -0.70
CA ILE A 173 10.23 17.71 -1.35
C ILE A 173 11.33 16.66 -1.51
N LYS A 174 11.25 15.57 -0.73
CA LYS A 174 12.25 14.47 -0.71
C LYS A 174 12.67 13.91 -2.08
N ASN A 175 11.83 14.01 -3.10
CA ASN A 175 12.14 13.54 -4.44
C ASN A 175 12.31 14.73 -5.39
N LYS A 176 13.56 15.09 -5.67
CA LYS A 176 13.94 16.22 -6.54
C LYS A 176 13.33 16.13 -7.96
N ARG A 177 13.09 14.92 -8.48
CA ARG A 177 12.42 14.76 -9.79
C ARG A 177 10.96 15.20 -9.77
N ILE A 178 10.28 14.96 -8.65
CA ILE A 178 8.88 15.39 -8.50
C ILE A 178 8.84 16.92 -8.38
N LEU A 179 9.80 17.50 -7.67
CA LEU A 179 9.92 18.96 -7.55
C LEU A 179 10.13 19.62 -8.92
N ALA A 180 11.11 19.15 -9.70
CA ALA A 180 11.36 19.69 -11.04
C ALA A 180 10.13 19.59 -11.98
N CYS A 181 9.40 18.46 -11.94
CA CYS A 181 8.14 18.33 -12.69
C CYS A 181 7.01 19.24 -12.19
N LEU A 182 6.98 19.56 -10.90
CA LEU A 182 5.97 20.48 -10.37
C LEU A 182 6.27 21.91 -10.80
N LEU A 183 7.54 22.32 -10.76
CA LEU A 183 8.00 23.60 -11.26
C LEU A 183 7.74 23.74 -12.77
N GLU A 184 7.96 22.69 -13.56
CA GLU A 184 7.60 22.69 -14.98
C GLU A 184 6.09 22.94 -15.18
N LYS A 185 5.23 22.28 -14.40
CA LYS A 185 3.78 22.42 -14.50
C LYS A 185 3.25 23.78 -14.05
N SER A 186 3.93 24.41 -13.09
CA SER A 186 3.59 25.75 -12.61
C SER A 186 4.37 26.85 -13.33
N ASN A 187 5.06 26.53 -14.44
CA ASN A 187 5.91 27.46 -15.18
C ASN A 187 6.99 28.15 -14.31
N GLY A 188 7.43 27.51 -13.23
CA GLY A 188 8.42 28.03 -12.29
C GLY A 188 7.84 28.86 -11.15
N ASP A 189 6.52 28.95 -11.02
CA ASP A 189 5.88 29.60 -9.88
C ASP A 189 6.05 28.76 -8.60
N ILE A 190 6.71 29.34 -7.61
CA ILE A 190 7.07 28.73 -6.34
C ILE A 190 5.86 28.60 -5.41
N ASP A 191 4.99 29.60 -5.39
CA ASP A 191 3.85 29.64 -4.47
C ASP A 191 2.78 28.61 -4.87
N VAL A 192 2.59 28.44 -6.18
CA VAL A 192 1.74 27.38 -6.73
C VAL A 192 2.31 26.00 -6.36
N VAL A 193 3.63 25.80 -6.42
CA VAL A 193 4.27 24.54 -5.99
C VAL A 193 4.07 24.29 -4.49
N LYS A 194 4.19 25.33 -3.65
CA LYS A 194 3.91 25.25 -2.21
C LYS A 194 2.49 24.79 -1.94
N GLN A 195 1.51 25.42 -2.59
CA GLN A 195 0.10 25.09 -2.48
C GLN A 195 -0.17 23.63 -2.92
N PHE A 196 0.40 23.20 -4.06
CA PHE A 196 0.26 21.81 -4.52
C PHE A 196 0.84 20.79 -3.54
N ALA A 197 1.97 21.08 -2.90
CA ALA A 197 2.53 20.15 -1.94
C ALA A 197 1.69 20.06 -0.67
N GLN A 198 1.17 21.19 -0.18
CA GLN A 198 0.26 21.24 0.98
C GLN A 198 -1.01 20.46 0.70
N GLU A 199 -1.69 20.71 -0.43
CA GLU A 199 -2.90 19.99 -0.83
C GLU A 199 -2.65 18.47 -0.91
N ARG A 200 -1.48 18.07 -1.42
CA ARG A 200 -1.08 16.66 -1.49
C ARG A 200 -0.80 16.04 -0.11
N GLN A 201 -0.26 16.82 0.83
CA GLN A 201 -0.07 16.38 2.22
C GLN A 201 -1.40 16.21 2.93
N GLU A 202 -2.33 17.16 2.79
CA GLU A 202 -3.68 17.08 3.36
C GLU A 202 -4.44 15.86 2.82
N LYS A 203 -4.43 15.65 1.50
CA LYS A 203 -5.04 14.45 0.89
C LYS A 203 -4.45 13.16 1.46
N ARG A 204 -3.15 13.14 1.78
CA ARG A 204 -2.50 11.98 2.43
C ARG A 204 -2.94 11.82 3.89
N LEU A 205 -3.08 12.91 4.64
CA LEU A 205 -3.55 12.89 6.03
C LEU A 205 -5.00 12.42 6.10
N LYS A 206 -5.91 12.99 5.28
CA LYS A 206 -7.31 12.55 5.15
C LYS A 206 -7.39 11.05 4.83
N ARG A 207 -6.56 10.56 3.89
CA ARG A 207 -6.49 9.11 3.58
C ARG A 207 -6.01 8.26 4.75
N LYS A 208 -5.08 8.75 5.58
CA LYS A 208 -4.62 8.02 6.78
C LYS A 208 -5.70 8.02 7.86
N GLU A 209 -6.38 9.14 8.05
CA GLU A 209 -7.48 9.28 8.99
C GLU A 209 -8.63 8.33 8.64
N CYS A 210 -9.07 8.28 7.38
CA CYS A 210 -10.07 7.31 6.92
C CYS A 210 -9.64 5.86 7.21
N ARG A 211 -8.35 5.54 6.97
CA ARG A 211 -7.81 4.19 7.29
C ARG A 211 -7.79 3.90 8.78
N HIS A 212 -7.58 4.91 9.63
CA HIS A 212 -7.55 4.72 11.07
C HIS A 212 -8.96 4.54 11.65
N LYS A 213 -9.93 5.35 11.19
CA LYS A 213 -11.34 5.20 11.56
C LYS A 213 -11.83 3.77 11.27
N HIS A 214 -11.59 3.26 10.06
CA HIS A 214 -11.95 1.88 9.69
C HIS A 214 -11.18 0.77 10.41
N ARG A 215 -10.05 1.07 11.07
CA ARG A 215 -9.29 0.08 11.83
C ARG A 215 -9.78 -0.03 13.28
N ASN A 216 -10.37 1.04 13.81
CA ASN A 216 -10.83 1.10 15.21
C ASN A 216 -12.34 0.87 15.35
N THR A 217 -13.13 1.04 14.29
CA THR A 217 -14.51 0.51 14.23
C THR A 217 -14.47 -0.93 13.72
N SER A 218 -14.05 -1.84 14.60
CA SER A 218 -14.58 -3.21 14.50
C SER A 218 -16.05 -3.11 14.91
N PRO A 219 -17.00 -3.66 14.14
CA PRO A 219 -18.41 -3.61 14.51
C PRO A 219 -18.58 -4.48 15.76
N THR A 220 -18.66 -3.83 16.92
CA THR A 220 -19.44 -4.41 18.02
C THR A 220 -20.87 -4.28 17.55
N ILE A 221 -21.50 -5.43 17.31
CA ILE A 221 -22.91 -5.51 16.96
C ILE A 221 -23.68 -4.97 18.16
N THR A 222 -24.06 -3.70 18.08
CA THR A 222 -25.11 -3.16 18.94
C THR A 222 -26.04 -2.39 18.04
N THR A 223 -27.16 -3.02 17.76
CA THR A 223 -28.31 -2.47 17.05
C THR A 223 -28.77 -1.23 17.80
N GLN A 224 -28.63 -0.05 17.19
CA GLN A 224 -29.57 1.04 17.38
C GLN A 224 -29.44 2.09 16.27
N GLU A 225 -30.62 2.51 15.82
CA GLU A 225 -30.91 3.42 14.72
C GLU A 225 -30.49 4.85 15.04
N GLY A 226 -30.09 5.61 14.01
CA GLY A 226 -29.85 7.03 14.16
C GLY A 226 -29.05 7.65 13.02
N ASN A 227 -29.80 8.21 12.06
CA ASN A 227 -29.43 9.20 11.04
C ASN A 227 -28.10 9.98 11.26
N GLU A 228 -27.22 9.98 10.25
CA GLU A 228 -26.93 11.16 9.39
C GLU A 228 -25.72 10.98 8.45
N THR A 229 -25.92 11.55 7.26
CA THR A 229 -25.00 11.91 6.16
C THR A 229 -23.50 11.62 6.32
N GLY A 230 -23.04 10.55 5.64
CA GLY A 230 -21.65 10.12 5.65
C GLY A 230 -21.03 9.96 4.26
N SER A 231 -20.16 10.91 3.91
CA SER A 231 -18.86 10.77 3.22
C SER A 231 -18.66 9.54 2.29
N THR A 232 -18.54 9.83 0.99
CA THR A 232 -18.33 8.88 -0.12
C THR A 232 -16.91 8.31 -0.18
N CYS A 233 -16.39 7.74 0.92
CA CYS A 233 -15.22 6.87 0.87
C CYS A 233 -15.68 5.42 0.68
N ARG A 234 -15.71 4.97 -0.59
CA ARG A 234 -15.94 3.59 -1.08
C ARG A 234 -16.25 2.58 0.04
N LYS A 235 -17.46 2.65 0.60
CA LYS A 235 -17.98 1.61 1.48
C LYS A 235 -17.83 0.29 0.72
N ARG A 236 -17.34 -0.74 1.40
CA ARG A 236 -17.63 -2.10 0.97
C ARG A 236 -19.15 -2.14 0.98
N HIS A 237 -19.73 -2.24 -0.22
CA HIS A 237 -21.16 -2.41 -0.36
C HIS A 237 -21.36 -3.81 0.18
N ASP A 238 -21.89 -3.86 1.40
CA ASP A 238 -22.36 -5.11 1.95
C ASP A 238 -23.59 -5.44 1.09
N PHE A 239 -23.49 -6.53 0.33
CA PHE A 239 -24.61 -7.04 -0.44
C PHE A 239 -25.63 -7.57 0.57
N SER A 240 -26.90 -7.26 0.38
CA SER A 240 -27.95 -7.92 1.16
C SER A 240 -27.95 -9.43 0.90
N SER A 241 -28.64 -10.21 1.74
CA SER A 241 -28.88 -11.63 1.46
C SER A 241 -29.49 -11.82 0.07
N ASP A 242 -30.41 -10.94 -0.28
CA ASP A 242 -31.21 -11.03 -1.50
C ASP A 242 -30.37 -10.68 -2.72
N ASP A 243 -29.49 -9.68 -2.61
CA ASP A 243 -28.50 -9.33 -3.63
C ASP A 243 -27.57 -10.51 -3.96
N LEU A 244 -27.13 -11.24 -2.93
CA LEU A 244 -26.29 -12.41 -3.11
C LEU A 244 -27.04 -13.55 -3.81
N GLU A 245 -28.32 -13.74 -3.50
CA GLU A 245 -29.15 -14.74 -4.13
C GLU A 245 -29.48 -14.39 -5.59
N ASN A 246 -29.81 -13.13 -5.86
CA ASN A 246 -30.00 -12.60 -7.21
C ASN A 246 -28.72 -12.74 -8.05
N LEU A 247 -27.55 -12.44 -7.48
CA LEU A 247 -26.27 -12.68 -8.15
C LEU A 247 -26.02 -14.16 -8.47
N LYS A 248 -26.41 -15.08 -7.59
CA LYS A 248 -26.31 -16.53 -7.88
C LYS A 248 -27.20 -16.91 -9.06
N LYS A 249 -28.46 -16.46 -9.06
CA LYS A 249 -29.43 -16.71 -10.15
C LYS A 249 -28.92 -16.14 -11.48
N LEU A 250 -28.43 -14.90 -11.49
CA LEU A 250 -27.87 -14.25 -12.68
C LEU A 250 -26.63 -14.98 -13.22
N ARG A 251 -25.75 -15.48 -12.33
CA ARG A 251 -24.60 -16.28 -12.77
C ARG A 251 -25.00 -17.63 -13.35
N LEU A 252 -26.00 -18.29 -12.80
CA LEU A 252 -26.55 -19.53 -13.36
C LEU A 252 -27.17 -19.28 -14.75
N ALA A 253 -27.72 -18.09 -14.99
CA ALA A 253 -28.19 -17.64 -16.29
C ALA A 253 -27.09 -17.15 -17.25
N GLY A 254 -25.80 -17.34 -16.90
CA GLY A 254 -24.66 -16.97 -17.76
C GLY A 254 -24.26 -15.49 -17.71
N VAL A 255 -24.84 -14.68 -16.82
CA VAL A 255 -24.44 -13.28 -16.65
C VAL A 255 -23.16 -13.21 -15.82
N HIS A 256 -22.07 -12.83 -16.47
CA HIS A 256 -20.76 -12.66 -15.85
C HIS A 256 -20.35 -11.19 -15.83
N GLY A 257 -19.67 -10.75 -14.77
CA GLY A 257 -19.20 -9.38 -14.67
C GLY A 257 -18.92 -8.95 -13.24
N ASN A 258 -18.65 -7.65 -13.07
CA ASN A 258 -18.49 -7.08 -11.74
C ASN A 258 -19.85 -7.13 -11.01
N PRO A 259 -19.96 -7.83 -9.87
CA PRO A 259 -21.23 -8.05 -9.16
C PRO A 259 -22.01 -6.77 -8.88
N ARG A 260 -21.31 -5.64 -8.64
CA ARG A 260 -21.95 -4.35 -8.40
C ARG A 260 -22.63 -3.78 -9.63
N ARG A 261 -21.99 -3.87 -10.80
CA ARG A 261 -22.58 -3.36 -12.04
C ARG A 261 -23.76 -4.23 -12.45
N VAL A 262 -23.61 -5.54 -12.29
CA VAL A 262 -24.69 -6.51 -12.57
C VAL A 262 -25.92 -6.24 -11.71
N LEU A 263 -25.76 -6.06 -10.39
CA LEU A 263 -26.89 -5.76 -9.50
C LEU A 263 -27.49 -4.36 -9.73
N ALA A 264 -26.66 -3.35 -10.01
CA ALA A 264 -27.18 -2.02 -10.30
C ALA A 264 -28.08 -2.02 -11.54
N THR A 265 -27.65 -2.68 -12.62
CA THR A 265 -28.48 -2.85 -13.82
C THR A 265 -29.70 -3.72 -13.57
N PHE A 266 -29.57 -4.77 -12.75
CA PHE A 266 -30.70 -5.62 -12.36
C PHE A 266 -31.81 -4.83 -11.64
N HIS A 267 -31.44 -4.01 -10.64
CA HIS A 267 -32.39 -3.18 -9.90
C HIS A 267 -33.02 -2.10 -10.79
N GLU A 268 -32.23 -1.44 -11.63
CA GLU A 268 -32.74 -0.45 -12.60
C GLU A 268 -33.77 -1.07 -13.58
N CYS A 269 -33.53 -2.31 -14.02
CA CYS A 269 -34.49 -3.04 -14.85
C CYS A 269 -35.76 -3.41 -14.08
N ASN A 270 -35.66 -3.86 -12.84
CA ASN A 270 -36.83 -4.19 -12.02
C ASN A 270 -37.71 -2.95 -11.77
N ASP A 271 -37.11 -1.82 -11.39
CA ASP A 271 -37.82 -0.55 -11.17
C ASP A 271 -38.58 -0.12 -12.45
N SER A 272 -37.95 -0.29 -13.62
CA SER A 272 -38.58 0.04 -14.91
C SER A 272 -39.77 -0.88 -15.25
N ILE A 273 -39.65 -2.17 -14.92
CA ILE A 273 -40.74 -3.14 -15.12
C ILE A 273 -41.92 -2.80 -14.21
N GLU A 274 -41.67 -2.55 -12.92
CA GLU A 274 -42.70 -2.17 -11.95
C GLU A 274 -43.44 -0.90 -12.38
N LEU A 275 -42.70 0.15 -12.80
CA LEU A 275 -43.30 1.39 -13.29
C LEU A 275 -44.22 1.15 -14.51
N THR A 276 -43.84 0.24 -15.39
CA THR A 276 -44.63 -0.10 -16.58
C THR A 276 -45.89 -0.88 -16.22
N GLN A 277 -45.79 -1.79 -15.26
CA GLN A 277 -46.95 -2.55 -14.75
C GLN A 277 -47.97 -1.61 -14.10
N THR A 278 -47.53 -0.65 -13.29
CA THR A 278 -48.41 0.34 -12.66
C THR A 278 -49.16 1.17 -13.71
N ARG A 279 -48.46 1.69 -14.72
CA ARG A 279 -49.10 2.43 -15.84
C ARG A 279 -50.12 1.60 -16.62
N MET A 280 -49.88 0.29 -16.76
CA MET A 280 -50.81 -0.63 -17.42
C MET A 280 -52.04 -0.91 -16.56
N GLN A 281 -51.91 -0.90 -15.23
CA GLN A 281 -53.04 -1.04 -14.31
C GLN A 281 -53.90 0.22 -14.28
N GLU A 282 -53.28 1.40 -14.21
CA GLU A 282 -53.98 2.71 -14.26
C GLU A 282 -54.77 2.92 -15.55
N LYS A 283 -54.32 2.35 -16.68
CA LYS A 283 -55.07 2.40 -17.95
C LYS A 283 -56.24 1.42 -18.03
N LYS A 284 -56.31 0.44 -17.13
CA LYS A 284 -57.38 -0.56 -17.08
C LYS A 284 -58.52 -0.19 -16.13
N THR A 285 -58.26 0.75 -15.22
CA THR A 285 -59.25 1.37 -14.32
C THR A 285 -59.88 2.59 -14.96
#